data_AF-A0A5N6ECV5-F1
#
_entry.id   AF-A0A5N6ECV5-F1
#
_cell.length_a   1.000
_cell.length_b   1.000
_cell.length_c   1.000
_cell.angle_alpha   90.00
_cell.angle_beta   90.00
_cell.angle_gamma   90.00
#
_symmetry.space_group_name_H-M   'P 1'
#
loop_
_entity.id
_entity.type
_entity.pdbx_description
1 polymer ?
#
loop_
_entity_poly.entity_id
_entity_poly.type
_entity_poly.pdbx_seq_one_letter_code
_entity_poly.pdbx_strand_id
1 'polypeptide(L)'
;MMGYSSEDEAPHDLQSDVVSRWTQSDLGPAREDKEGALKSDGIEQMPPESALGLLCVYIELLAKQTIDDPDDCRVDAFSLAKNRAQGDSLSSGEVTPVNGTEIHCCPAGYSDAGRDLVQLGILSKRFLSKRVPSITLKDYLLRLHRYCPMSTAVYLATSMYFTRMVTVERTISLNHRNMHRLVLAGLRVAMKALEDLSYPHSRIAKVGGVTERELSKLEISFCFLADFELRVDVSMLTNQARALEKNVLHHGDIAS
;
A
#
# COMPACT_ATOMS: atom_id res chain seq x y z
N MET A 1 -63.97 20.01 -53.38
CA MET A 1 -64.99 19.01 -52.97
C MET A 1 -64.32 18.14 -51.90
N MET A 2 -64.53 18.43 -50.62
CA MET A 2 -65.61 17.85 -49.78
C MET A 2 -65.73 16.33 -49.87
N GLY A 3 -65.42 15.65 -48.77
CA GLY A 3 -66.45 14.83 -48.10
C GLY A 3 -66.19 13.33 -47.94
N TYR A 4 -66.15 12.94 -46.67
CA TYR A 4 -66.77 11.76 -46.04
C TYR A 4 -65.93 10.55 -45.60
N SER A 5 -66.27 10.20 -44.37
CA SER A 5 -65.75 9.25 -43.39
C SER A 5 -65.78 7.78 -43.80
N SER A 6 -64.94 6.98 -43.14
CA SER A 6 -65.36 5.75 -42.47
C SER A 6 -64.31 5.35 -41.42
N GLU A 7 -64.78 5.19 -40.20
CA GLU A 7 -64.11 4.49 -39.10
C GLU A 7 -64.03 2.99 -39.45
N ASP A 8 -62.93 2.32 -39.12
CA ASP A 8 -62.97 1.09 -38.33
C ASP A 8 -61.57 0.54 -38.00
N GLU A 9 -61.45 0.22 -36.71
CA GLU A 9 -60.58 -0.72 -36.02
C GLU A 9 -59.05 -0.54 -35.95
N ALA A 10 -58.60 -0.95 -34.76
CA ALA A 10 -57.42 -0.53 -34.02
C ALA A 10 -56.18 -1.40 -34.30
N PRO A 11 -55.00 -1.00 -33.79
CA PRO A 11 -53.70 -1.47 -34.24
C PRO A 11 -53.15 -2.63 -33.39
N HIS A 12 -52.37 -3.50 -34.04
CA HIS A 12 -51.41 -4.37 -33.36
C HIS A 12 -50.10 -3.59 -33.16
N ASP A 13 -49.96 -2.95 -32.00
CA ASP A 13 -48.67 -2.44 -31.52
C ASP A 13 -48.04 -3.45 -30.55
N LEU A 14 -46.91 -4.01 -30.97
CA LEU A 14 -45.90 -4.55 -30.06
C LEU A 14 -45.02 -3.38 -29.62
N GLN A 15 -45.14 -2.94 -28.38
CA GLN A 15 -44.01 -2.39 -27.65
C GLN A 15 -44.17 -2.62 -26.15
N SER A 16 -43.07 -3.11 -25.59
CA SER A 16 -42.88 -3.63 -24.25
C SER A 16 -42.77 -2.52 -23.21
N ASP A 17 -43.76 -2.45 -22.32
CA ASP A 17 -43.62 -1.87 -20.99
C ASP A 17 -43.86 -2.99 -19.97
N VAL A 18 -42.79 -3.50 -19.35
CA VAL A 18 -42.87 -4.28 -18.11
C VAL A 18 -41.84 -3.73 -17.13
N VAL A 19 -42.19 -2.58 -16.58
CA VAL A 19 -41.82 -2.20 -15.22
C VAL A 19 -42.89 -2.80 -14.30
N SER A 20 -42.46 -3.39 -13.18
CA SER A 20 -43.27 -3.87 -12.04
C SER A 20 -43.71 -5.33 -12.07
N ARG A 21 -42.86 -6.26 -11.57
CA ARG A 21 -43.37 -7.46 -10.85
C ARG A 21 -42.30 -8.22 -10.07
N TRP A 22 -41.89 -7.74 -8.90
CA TRP A 22 -41.30 -8.60 -7.88
C TRP A 22 -41.78 -8.22 -6.47
N THR A 23 -43.02 -8.63 -6.19
CA THR A 23 -43.59 -8.99 -4.88
C THR A 23 -44.36 -10.29 -5.16
N GLN A 24 -44.40 -11.37 -4.38
CA GLN A 24 -43.84 -11.77 -3.09
C GLN A 24 -44.34 -13.22 -2.84
N SER A 25 -43.47 -14.18 -2.49
CA SER A 25 -43.73 -15.50 -1.85
C SER A 25 -42.46 -16.34 -2.04
N ASP A 26 -41.74 -16.84 -1.05
CA ASP A 26 -42.21 -17.70 0.06
C ASP A 26 -41.34 -17.58 1.32
N LEU A 27 -42.02 -17.79 2.46
CA LEU A 27 -41.48 -17.91 3.81
C LEU A 27 -41.00 -19.33 4.10
N GLY A 28 -39.79 -19.47 4.66
CA GLY A 28 -39.27 -20.67 5.33
C GLY A 28 -38.22 -20.25 6.37
N PRO A 29 -38.09 -20.93 7.52
CA PRO A 29 -37.61 -20.31 8.76
C PRO A 29 -36.11 -20.04 8.73
N ALA A 30 -35.76 -18.77 8.89
CA ALA A 30 -34.41 -18.31 9.11
C ALA A 30 -33.87 -18.91 10.42
N ARG A 31 -32.81 -19.71 10.30
CA ARG A 31 -31.94 -19.99 11.44
C ARG A 31 -31.23 -18.69 11.77
N GLU A 32 -31.52 -18.14 12.94
CA GLU A 32 -30.83 -16.99 13.50
C GLU A 32 -29.38 -17.37 13.81
N ASP A 33 -28.50 -17.24 12.82
CA ASP A 33 -27.09 -17.03 13.10
C ASP A 33 -26.97 -15.58 13.57
N LYS A 34 -26.97 -15.41 14.90
CA LYS A 34 -26.64 -14.16 15.58
C LYS A 34 -25.18 -13.84 15.36
N GLU A 35 -24.86 -13.36 14.16
CA GLU A 35 -23.60 -12.70 13.87
C GLU A 35 -23.66 -11.33 14.54
N GLY A 36 -22.92 -11.21 15.64
CA GLY A 36 -22.95 -10.05 16.50
C GLY A 36 -22.70 -8.77 15.72
N ALA A 37 -23.69 -7.88 15.74
CA ALA A 37 -23.55 -6.47 15.41
C ALA A 37 -22.54 -5.82 16.38
N LEU A 38 -21.26 -6.03 16.14
CA LEU A 38 -20.18 -5.19 16.66
C LEU A 38 -20.26 -3.89 15.90
N LYS A 39 -20.70 -2.83 16.59
CA LYS A 39 -20.77 -1.45 16.10
C LYS A 39 -19.54 -1.11 15.23
N SER A 40 -19.77 -1.03 13.93
CA SER A 40 -18.82 -0.55 12.92
C SER A 40 -18.59 0.97 13.00
N ASP A 41 -19.35 1.65 13.86
CA ASP A 41 -19.40 3.10 14.04
C ASP A 41 -18.05 3.77 14.36
N GLY A 42 -17.06 3.02 14.87
CA GLY A 42 -15.82 3.63 15.39
C GLY A 42 -14.85 4.17 14.33
N ILE A 43 -14.73 3.55 13.15
CA ILE A 43 -13.74 3.98 12.15
C ILE A 43 -14.25 5.17 11.34
N GLU A 44 -15.53 5.15 10.95
CA GLU A 44 -16.13 6.19 10.10
C GLU A 44 -16.18 7.56 10.80
N GLN A 45 -16.11 7.57 12.13
CA GLN A 45 -16.12 8.81 12.92
C GLN A 45 -14.73 9.41 13.15
N MET A 46 -13.64 8.67 12.86
CA MET A 46 -12.29 9.18 13.04
C MET A 46 -11.92 10.12 11.88
N PRO A 47 -11.61 11.39 12.15
CA PRO A 47 -11.20 12.31 11.09
C PRO A 47 -9.85 11.88 10.50
N PRO A 48 -9.63 12.04 9.18
CA PRO A 48 -8.40 11.59 8.52
C PRO A 48 -7.12 12.18 9.11
N GLU A 49 -7.17 13.41 9.63
CA GLU A 49 -6.05 14.09 10.27
C GLU A 49 -5.60 13.39 11.56
N SER A 50 -6.54 12.83 12.32
CA SER A 50 -6.22 12.04 13.52
C SER A 50 -5.51 10.74 13.13
N ALA A 51 -6.00 10.04 12.10
CA ALA A 51 -5.34 8.82 11.60
C ALA A 51 -3.95 9.13 11.01
N LEU A 52 -3.80 10.25 10.30
CA LEU A 52 -2.51 10.75 9.83
C LEU A 52 -1.55 11.00 11.00
N GLY A 53 -2.04 11.61 12.09
CA GLY A 53 -1.27 11.85 13.31
C GLY A 53 -0.80 10.55 13.96
N LEU A 54 -1.70 9.58 14.13
CA LEU A 54 -1.38 8.25 14.65
C LEU A 54 -0.33 7.54 13.78
N LEU A 55 -0.49 7.57 12.46
CA LEU A 55 0.49 7.01 11.51
C LEU A 55 1.87 7.66 11.66
N CYS A 56 1.91 9.00 11.77
CA CYS A 56 3.16 9.73 11.92
C CYS A 56 3.92 9.29 13.18
N VAL A 57 3.25 9.32 14.34
CA VAL A 57 3.87 8.94 15.61
C VAL A 57 4.31 7.47 15.57
N TYR A 58 3.47 6.59 15.00
CA TYR A 58 3.78 5.17 14.90
C TYR A 58 5.06 4.91 14.10
N ILE A 59 5.24 5.56 12.95
CA ILE A 59 6.44 5.36 12.13
C ILE A 59 7.69 5.93 12.81
N GLU A 60 7.57 7.07 13.51
CA GLU A 60 8.67 7.61 14.31
C GLU A 60 9.04 6.66 15.46
N LEU A 61 8.08 6.00 16.09
CA LEU A 61 8.33 4.98 17.12
C LEU A 61 9.08 3.78 16.54
N LEU A 62 8.64 3.24 15.40
CA LEU A 62 9.33 2.14 14.72
C LEU A 62 10.77 2.50 14.32
N ALA A 63 10.98 3.73 13.86
CA ALA A 63 12.31 4.21 13.48
C ALA A 63 13.26 4.40 14.67
N LYS A 64 12.74 4.72 15.86
CA LYS A 64 13.52 4.81 17.11
C LYS A 64 13.92 3.44 17.63
N GLN A 65 12.99 2.49 17.66
CA GLN A 65 13.24 1.11 18.13
C GLN A 65 14.36 0.42 17.34
N THR A 66 14.52 0.77 16.07
CA THR A 66 15.58 0.24 15.21
C THR A 66 16.99 0.69 15.61
N ILE A 67 17.13 1.81 16.33
CA ILE A 67 18.44 2.38 16.72
C ILE A 67 18.98 1.72 18.00
N ASP A 68 18.09 1.24 18.88
CA ASP A 68 18.44 0.66 20.19
C ASP A 68 18.81 -0.83 20.13
N ASP A 69 18.66 -1.47 18.96
CA ASP A 69 19.12 -2.83 18.65
C ASP A 69 20.34 -2.78 17.69
N PRO A 70 21.56 -2.49 18.18
CA PRO A 70 22.76 -2.49 17.35
C PRO A 70 23.19 -3.89 16.87
N ASP A 71 22.45 -4.95 17.20
CA ASP A 71 22.79 -6.34 16.85
C ASP A 71 22.00 -6.93 15.66
N ASP A 72 21.14 -6.17 14.97
CA ASP A 72 20.60 -6.60 13.67
C ASP A 72 21.48 -6.06 12.53
N CYS A 73 22.74 -6.51 12.53
CA CYS A 73 23.60 -6.50 11.35
C CYS A 73 23.05 -7.49 10.30
N ARG A 74 21.84 -7.26 9.79
CA ARG A 74 21.33 -7.95 8.61
C ARG A 74 21.89 -7.31 7.36
N VAL A 75 23.16 -7.68 7.17
CA VAL A 75 23.94 -7.75 5.93
C VAL A 75 24.00 -6.49 5.08
N ASP A 76 25.11 -5.78 5.23
CA ASP A 76 25.88 -5.30 4.08
C ASP A 76 26.15 -6.48 3.13
N ALA A 77 25.17 -6.74 2.26
CA ALA A 77 25.21 -7.74 1.18
C ALA A 77 26.20 -7.35 0.07
N PHE A 78 27.37 -6.84 0.44
CA PHE A 78 28.44 -6.43 -0.47
C PHE A 78 29.84 -6.84 -0.04
N SER A 79 30.02 -7.45 1.14
CA SER A 79 31.36 -7.86 1.62
C SER A 79 31.77 -9.28 1.21
N LEU A 80 30.85 -10.11 0.69
CA LEU A 80 31.13 -11.51 0.29
C LEU A 80 31.34 -11.71 -1.22
N ALA A 81 31.22 -10.67 -2.04
CA ALA A 81 31.38 -10.77 -3.49
C ALA A 81 32.78 -10.34 -4.02
N LYS A 82 33.73 -9.94 -3.16
CA LYS A 82 35.04 -9.41 -3.60
C LYS A 82 36.22 -10.39 -3.53
N ASN A 83 36.02 -11.66 -3.18
CA ASN A 83 37.15 -12.62 -3.07
C ASN A 83 37.00 -13.88 -3.91
N ARG A 84 36.51 -13.78 -5.16
CA ARG A 84 36.74 -14.86 -6.13
C ARG A 84 36.59 -14.41 -7.58
N ALA A 85 37.68 -13.90 -8.16
CA ALA A 85 38.00 -14.03 -9.58
C ALA A 85 39.44 -13.56 -9.80
N GLN A 86 40.39 -14.44 -9.47
CA GLN A 86 41.75 -14.36 -10.00
C GLN A 86 42.01 -15.65 -10.78
N GLY A 87 42.29 -15.48 -12.08
CA GLY A 87 42.55 -16.50 -13.10
C GLY A 87 41.36 -16.69 -14.05
N ASP A 88 41.47 -16.68 -15.38
CA ASP A 88 42.56 -16.40 -16.33
C ASP A 88 41.93 -16.12 -17.72
N SER A 89 42.60 -15.28 -18.51
CA SER A 89 42.74 -15.30 -19.99
C SER A 89 41.54 -15.23 -20.97
N LEU A 90 41.55 -14.12 -21.75
CA LEU A 90 41.36 -13.97 -23.22
C LEU A 90 40.07 -14.49 -23.90
N SER A 91 39.22 -13.57 -24.39
CA SER A 91 38.76 -13.53 -25.80
C SER A 91 37.93 -12.27 -26.12
N SER A 92 37.99 -11.87 -27.39
CA SER A 92 37.63 -10.58 -28.01
C SER A 92 36.14 -10.46 -28.40
N GLY A 93 35.59 -9.24 -28.34
CA GLY A 93 34.39 -8.83 -29.08
C GLY A 93 33.50 -7.81 -28.35
N GLU A 94 33.62 -6.53 -28.71
CA GLU A 94 32.67 -5.46 -28.36
C GLU A 94 31.26 -5.75 -28.90
N VAL A 95 30.20 -5.56 -28.07
CA VAL A 95 28.98 -4.78 -28.40
C VAL A 95 28.29 -4.32 -27.09
N THR A 96 28.23 -2.99 -26.90
CA THR A 96 27.30 -2.10 -26.16
C THR A 96 26.55 -2.54 -24.88
N PRO A 97 26.63 -1.79 -23.75
CA PRO A 97 25.87 -2.09 -22.54
C PRO A 97 24.45 -1.50 -22.57
N VAL A 98 23.43 -2.35 -22.71
CA VAL A 98 22.06 -2.01 -22.31
C VAL A 98 21.94 -2.25 -20.80
N ASN A 99 21.82 -1.16 -20.04
CA ASN A 99 21.46 -1.17 -18.62
C ASN A 99 19.98 -1.53 -18.44
N GLY A 100 19.62 -2.76 -18.77
CA GLY A 100 18.42 -3.41 -18.26
C GLY A 100 18.81 -4.13 -16.97
N THR A 101 18.23 -3.77 -15.83
CA THR A 101 18.25 -4.67 -14.68
C THR A 101 17.27 -5.79 -15.03
N GLU A 102 17.70 -6.75 -15.85
CA GLU A 102 16.92 -7.91 -16.20
C GLU A 102 16.71 -8.75 -14.95
N ILE A 103 15.44 -8.97 -14.59
CA ILE A 103 15.05 -9.94 -13.59
C ILE A 103 15.22 -11.31 -14.25
N HIS A 104 16.42 -11.87 -14.10
CA HIS A 104 16.80 -13.14 -14.72
C HIS A 104 16.10 -14.30 -13.97
N CYS A 105 15.02 -14.84 -14.55
CA CYS A 105 14.48 -16.14 -14.15
C CYS A 105 15.30 -17.24 -14.85
N CYS A 106 16.14 -17.96 -14.11
CA CYS A 106 16.96 -19.08 -14.60
C CYS A 106 17.16 -20.17 -13.52
N PRO A 107 17.50 -21.41 -13.91
CA PRO A 107 16.71 -22.61 -13.61
C PRO A 107 17.01 -23.26 -12.25
N ALA A 108 16.09 -24.14 -11.87
CA ALA A 108 15.97 -24.90 -10.63
C ALA A 108 17.28 -25.53 -10.13
N GLY A 109 17.59 -25.39 -8.84
CA GLY A 109 18.62 -26.19 -8.18
C GLY A 109 19.41 -25.57 -7.02
N TYR A 110 19.18 -24.31 -6.64
CA TYR A 110 19.91 -23.64 -5.57
C TYR A 110 18.92 -22.95 -4.60
N SER A 111 19.16 -23.04 -3.29
CA SER A 111 18.21 -22.74 -2.21
C SER A 111 17.36 -21.49 -2.47
N ASP A 112 16.05 -21.72 -2.67
CA ASP A 112 15.02 -20.72 -2.99
C ASP A 112 15.07 -19.51 -2.04
N ALA A 113 15.12 -19.80 -0.73
CA ALA A 113 15.19 -18.80 0.33
C ALA A 113 16.40 -17.84 0.24
N GLY A 114 17.50 -18.26 -0.38
CA GLY A 114 18.69 -17.40 -0.55
C GLY A 114 18.49 -16.32 -1.62
N ARG A 115 17.71 -16.62 -2.66
CA ARG A 115 17.39 -15.66 -3.73
C ARG A 115 16.38 -14.62 -3.25
N ASP A 116 15.43 -15.04 -2.42
CA ASP A 116 14.41 -14.15 -1.85
C ASP A 116 15.03 -13.08 -0.96
N LEU A 117 16.00 -13.43 -0.11
CA LEU A 117 16.71 -12.47 0.74
C LEU A 117 17.53 -11.44 -0.05
N VAL A 118 18.19 -11.88 -1.14
CA VAL A 118 18.94 -10.97 -2.02
C VAL A 118 17.98 -10.01 -2.73
N GLN A 119 16.85 -10.52 -3.22
CA GLN A 119 15.81 -9.71 -3.85
C GLN A 119 15.24 -8.69 -2.86
N LEU A 120 14.91 -9.12 -1.65
CA LEU A 120 14.41 -8.24 -0.58
C LEU A 120 15.39 -7.11 -0.27
N GLY A 121 16.69 -7.42 -0.20
CA GLY A 121 17.75 -6.42 -0.01
C GLY A 121 17.81 -5.39 -1.15
N ILE A 122 17.63 -5.81 -2.40
CA ILE A 122 17.59 -4.91 -3.57
C ILE A 122 16.36 -4.00 -3.52
N LEU A 123 15.20 -4.56 -3.16
CA LEU A 123 13.93 -3.83 -3.05
C LEU A 123 13.99 -2.79 -1.92
N SER A 124 14.46 -3.18 -0.73
CA SER A 124 14.62 -2.30 0.42
C SER A 124 15.55 -1.11 0.15
N LYS A 125 16.60 -1.31 -0.67
CA LYS A 125 17.50 -0.22 -1.10
C LYS A 125 16.81 0.86 -1.95
N ARG A 126 15.68 0.57 -2.61
CA ARG A 126 14.94 1.56 -3.42
C ARG A 126 14.36 2.70 -2.59
N PHE A 127 14.11 2.44 -1.31
CA PHE A 127 13.57 3.42 -0.38
C PHE A 127 14.65 4.31 0.26
N LEU A 128 15.94 3.97 0.10
CA LEU A 128 17.00 4.72 0.75
C LEU A 128 17.28 6.05 0.05
N SER A 129 17.16 7.15 0.78
CA SER A 129 17.56 8.48 0.31
C SER A 129 19.08 8.66 0.39
N LYS A 130 19.64 9.40 -0.56
CA LYS A 130 21.08 9.77 -0.58
C LYS A 130 21.49 10.52 0.69
N ARG A 131 20.61 11.40 1.18
CA ARG A 131 20.74 12.15 2.44
C ARG A 131 19.42 12.06 3.18
N VAL A 132 19.44 12.26 4.50
CA VAL A 132 18.22 12.42 5.29
C VAL A 132 17.44 13.63 4.74
N PRO A 133 16.16 13.48 4.39
CA PRO A 133 15.34 14.61 3.95
C PRO A 133 15.32 15.72 5.02
N SER A 134 15.42 16.99 4.60
CA SER A 134 15.38 18.13 5.52
C SER A 134 13.98 18.42 6.07
N ILE A 135 12.94 17.92 5.40
CA ILE A 135 11.55 18.00 5.86
C ILE A 135 11.28 16.90 6.90
N THR A 136 10.61 17.25 8.00
CA THR A 136 10.21 16.26 9.00
C THR A 136 9.19 15.28 8.41
N LEU A 137 9.04 14.09 9.02
CA LEU A 137 8.03 13.14 8.54
C LEU A 137 6.62 13.72 8.66
N LYS A 138 6.34 14.38 9.79
CA LYS A 138 5.08 15.09 10.05
C LYS A 138 4.75 16.11 8.97
N ASP A 139 5.67 17.00 8.65
CA ASP A 139 5.44 18.04 7.62
C ASP A 139 5.26 17.43 6.22
N TYR A 140 5.97 16.33 5.94
CA TYR A 140 5.82 15.60 4.69
C TYR A 140 4.44 14.94 4.55
N LEU A 141 3.96 14.29 5.62
CA LEU A 141 2.63 13.72 5.71
C LEU A 141 1.52 14.77 5.60
N LEU A 142 1.66 15.90 6.31
CA LEU A 142 0.73 17.03 6.23
C LEU A 142 0.69 17.63 4.81
N ARG A 143 1.85 17.73 4.13
CA ARG A 143 1.92 18.13 2.73
C ARG A 143 1.16 17.15 1.83
N LEU A 144 1.36 15.84 2.00
CA LEU A 144 0.63 14.83 1.23
C LEU A 144 -0.88 14.96 1.44
N HIS A 145 -1.33 15.04 2.70
CA HIS A 145 -2.75 15.19 3.04
C HIS A 145 -3.35 16.49 2.48
N ARG A 146 -2.62 17.61 2.52
CA ARG A 146 -3.09 18.90 1.99
C ARG A 146 -3.37 18.87 0.49
N TYR A 147 -2.51 18.23 -0.30
CA TYR A 147 -2.61 18.26 -1.77
C TYR A 147 -3.25 16.99 -2.37
N CYS A 148 -3.27 15.90 -1.61
CA CYS A 148 -3.83 14.61 -1.94
C CYS A 148 -4.50 14.02 -0.68
N PRO A 149 -5.63 14.60 -0.23
CA PRO A 149 -6.33 14.09 0.95
C PRO A 149 -6.77 12.64 0.72
N MET A 150 -6.57 11.80 1.72
CA MET A 150 -6.86 10.37 1.69
C MET A 150 -7.81 10.05 2.83
N SER A 151 -8.60 8.98 2.71
CA SER A 151 -9.48 8.56 3.81
C SER A 151 -8.68 8.07 5.02
N THR A 152 -9.35 8.06 6.17
CA THR A 152 -8.87 7.42 7.41
C THR A 152 -8.42 5.98 7.17
N ALA A 153 -9.15 5.23 6.33
CA ALA A 153 -8.83 3.85 5.99
C ALA A 153 -7.45 3.71 5.34
N VAL A 154 -7.07 4.64 4.44
CA VAL A 154 -5.76 4.62 3.77
C VAL A 154 -4.61 4.81 4.78
N TYR A 155 -4.75 5.75 5.71
CA TYR A 155 -3.73 5.99 6.74
C TYR A 155 -3.59 4.80 7.70
N LEU A 156 -4.72 4.25 8.14
CA LEU A 156 -4.74 3.07 9.02
C LEU A 156 -4.19 1.83 8.32
N ALA A 157 -4.61 1.54 7.08
CA ALA A 157 -4.09 0.43 6.30
C ALA A 157 -2.59 0.54 6.05
N THR A 158 -2.10 1.76 5.76
CA THR A 158 -0.66 2.00 5.63
C THR A 158 0.07 1.61 6.91
N SER A 159 -0.45 2.00 8.09
CA SER A 159 0.15 1.58 9.36
C SER A 159 0.15 0.06 9.55
N MET A 160 -0.91 -0.64 9.12
CA MET A 160 -0.98 -2.11 9.16
C MET A 160 0.10 -2.75 8.30
N TYR A 161 0.32 -2.23 7.10
CA TYR A 161 1.38 -2.71 6.21
C TYR A 161 2.75 -2.53 6.86
N PHE A 162 3.00 -1.39 7.52
CA PHE A 162 4.22 -1.19 8.30
C PHE A 162 4.33 -2.17 9.47
N THR A 163 3.25 -2.44 10.21
CA THR A 163 3.26 -3.44 11.29
C THR A 163 3.70 -4.81 10.76
N ARG A 164 3.14 -5.25 9.64
CA ARG A 164 3.49 -6.54 9.02
C ARG A 164 4.95 -6.56 8.56
N MET A 165 5.34 -5.60 7.72
CA MET A 165 6.65 -5.56 7.08
C MET A 165 7.80 -5.31 8.08
N VAL A 166 7.59 -4.45 9.08
CA VAL A 166 8.67 -4.01 9.99
C VAL A 166 8.71 -4.86 11.26
N THR A 167 7.55 -5.19 11.83
CA THR A 167 7.49 -5.86 13.15
C THR A 167 7.33 -7.38 13.02
N VAL A 168 6.44 -7.86 12.15
CA VAL A 168 6.10 -9.30 12.05
C VAL A 168 7.12 -10.03 11.18
N GLU A 169 7.24 -9.64 9.93
CA GLU A 169 8.06 -10.32 8.92
C GLU A 169 9.50 -9.82 8.90
N ARG A 170 9.72 -8.58 9.41
CA ARG A 170 11.02 -7.89 9.38
C ARG A 170 11.66 -7.86 7.98
N THR A 171 10.84 -7.64 6.95
CA THR A 171 11.30 -7.53 5.56
C THR A 171 12.09 -6.25 5.31
N ILE A 172 11.84 -5.22 6.11
CA ILE A 172 12.55 -3.95 6.05
C ILE A 172 12.67 -3.31 7.44
N SER A 173 13.81 -2.66 7.65
CA SER A 173 14.10 -1.87 8.85
C SER A 173 13.89 -0.37 8.58
N LEU A 174 13.22 0.33 9.49
CA LEU A 174 12.86 1.74 9.34
C LEU A 174 13.93 2.68 9.90
N ASN A 175 14.27 3.71 9.12
CA ASN A 175 15.22 4.73 9.54
C ASN A 175 14.92 6.09 8.87
N HIS A 176 15.56 7.14 9.39
CA HIS A 176 15.37 8.52 8.92
C HIS A 176 15.73 8.75 7.44
N ARG A 177 16.45 7.82 6.81
CA ARG A 177 16.82 7.92 5.39
C ARG A 177 15.82 7.24 4.45
N ASN A 178 15.02 6.29 4.94
CA ASN A 178 14.07 5.53 4.12
C ASN A 178 12.59 5.81 4.42
N MET A 179 12.26 6.29 5.64
CA MET A 179 10.88 6.42 6.10
C MET A 179 9.99 7.26 5.17
N HIS A 180 10.46 8.41 4.67
CA HIS A 180 9.64 9.27 3.79
C HIS A 180 9.23 8.57 2.49
N ARG A 181 10.17 7.82 1.89
CA ARG A 181 9.93 7.10 0.62
C ARG A 181 9.05 5.88 0.84
N LEU A 182 9.24 5.18 1.96
CA LEU A 182 8.38 4.06 2.34
C LEU A 182 6.95 4.53 2.57
N VAL A 183 6.76 5.63 3.29
CA VAL A 183 5.44 6.21 3.56
C VAL A 183 4.76 6.65 2.27
N LEU A 184 5.48 7.32 1.38
CA LEU A 184 4.93 7.70 0.07
C LEU A 184 4.42 6.47 -0.68
N ALA A 185 5.20 5.39 -0.72
CA ALA A 185 4.83 4.17 -1.40
C ALA A 185 3.64 3.46 -0.73
N GLY A 186 3.68 3.33 0.60
CA GLY A 186 2.62 2.67 1.37
C GLY A 186 1.29 3.39 1.24
N LEU A 187 1.27 4.72 1.37
CA LEU A 187 0.06 5.52 1.15
C LEU A 187 -0.48 5.38 -0.27
N ARG A 188 0.42 5.37 -1.26
CA ARG A 188 0.05 5.24 -2.66
C ARG A 188 -0.55 3.87 -2.97
N VAL A 189 0.05 2.80 -2.45
CA VAL A 189 -0.44 1.43 -2.61
C VAL A 189 -1.77 1.25 -1.87
N ALA A 190 -1.87 1.71 -0.62
CA ALA A 190 -3.11 1.67 0.17
C ALA A 190 -4.25 2.43 -0.51
N MET A 191 -4.01 3.64 -1.02
CA MET A 191 -4.98 4.42 -1.79
C MET A 191 -5.49 3.63 -3.00
N LYS A 192 -4.59 3.00 -3.76
CA LYS A 192 -4.98 2.20 -4.94
C LYS A 192 -5.76 0.93 -4.57
N ALA A 193 -5.58 0.42 -3.36
CA ALA A 193 -6.25 -0.80 -2.90
C ALA A 193 -7.62 -0.54 -2.29
N LEU A 194 -7.83 0.62 -1.67
CA LEU A 194 -9.00 0.88 -0.82
C LEU A 194 -9.95 1.96 -1.35
N GLU A 195 -9.44 2.89 -2.15
CA GLU A 195 -10.26 3.99 -2.68
C GLU A 195 -10.78 3.63 -4.08
N ASP A 196 -12.05 3.92 -4.34
CA ASP A 196 -12.64 3.76 -5.68
C ASP A 196 -11.97 4.69 -6.71
N LEU A 197 -11.52 5.87 -6.24
CA LEU A 197 -10.87 6.88 -7.06
C LEU A 197 -9.49 7.22 -6.50
N SER A 198 -8.46 7.04 -7.32
CA SER A 198 -7.08 7.41 -6.95
C SER A 198 -6.61 8.65 -7.69
N TYR A 199 -5.74 9.44 -7.06
CA TYR A 199 -5.15 10.60 -7.73
C TYR A 199 -4.26 10.19 -8.90
N PRO A 200 -4.14 11.04 -9.94
CA PRO A 200 -3.21 10.82 -11.04
C PRO A 200 -1.79 10.59 -10.53
N HIS A 201 -1.09 9.65 -11.17
CA HIS A 201 0.29 9.27 -10.79
C HIS A 201 1.24 10.46 -10.76
N SER A 202 1.14 11.34 -11.76
CA SER A 202 1.90 12.58 -11.87
C SER A 202 1.67 13.55 -10.71
N ARG A 203 0.44 13.62 -10.18
CA ARG A 203 0.11 14.46 -9.02
C ARG A 203 0.80 13.94 -7.76
N ILE A 204 0.66 12.64 -7.47
CA ILE A 204 1.28 12.02 -6.29
C ILE A 204 2.81 12.14 -6.37
N ALA A 205 3.41 11.90 -7.54
CA ALA A 205 4.85 12.04 -7.72
C ALA A 205 5.33 13.47 -7.44
N LYS A 206 4.62 14.47 -8.00
CA LYS A 206 4.93 15.89 -7.81
C LYS A 206 4.78 16.33 -6.35
N VAL A 207 3.70 15.93 -5.68
CA VAL A 207 3.49 16.25 -4.25
C VAL A 207 4.53 15.54 -3.38
N GLY A 208 4.81 14.26 -3.65
CA GLY A 208 5.80 13.45 -2.95
C GLY A 208 7.25 13.84 -3.22
N GLY A 209 7.51 14.71 -4.20
CA GLY A 209 8.86 15.21 -4.51
C GLY A 209 9.75 14.19 -5.20
N VAL A 210 9.15 13.28 -5.98
CA VAL A 210 9.85 12.23 -6.74
C VAL A 210 9.46 12.28 -8.22
N THR A 211 10.26 11.66 -9.08
CA THR A 211 9.86 11.49 -10.49
C THR A 211 8.77 10.43 -10.62
N GLU A 212 7.94 10.49 -11.67
CA GLU A 212 6.91 9.47 -11.91
C GLU A 212 7.48 8.05 -12.04
N ARG A 213 8.62 7.92 -12.73
CA ARG A 213 9.35 6.66 -12.88
C ARG A 213 9.83 6.13 -11.53
N GLU A 214 10.28 7.02 -10.65
CA GLU A 214 10.70 6.65 -9.30
C GLU A 214 9.52 6.24 -8.44
N LEU A 215 8.40 6.96 -8.50
CA LEU A 215 7.17 6.56 -7.81
C LEU A 215 6.72 5.16 -8.25
N SER A 216 6.74 4.84 -9.54
CA SER A 216 6.41 3.49 -10.03
C SER A 216 7.32 2.41 -9.43
N LYS A 217 8.63 2.69 -9.33
CA LYS A 217 9.57 1.74 -8.72
C LYS A 217 9.32 1.56 -7.22
N LEU A 218 8.98 2.64 -6.52
CA LEU A 218 8.64 2.61 -5.10
C LEU A 218 7.36 1.81 -4.85
N GLU A 219 6.31 2.02 -5.65
CA GLU A 219 5.06 1.24 -5.59
C GLU A 219 5.33 -0.26 -5.78
N ILE A 220 6.01 -0.62 -6.88
CA ILE A 220 6.31 -2.02 -7.19
C ILE A 220 7.12 -2.66 -6.06
N SER A 221 8.16 -1.97 -5.59
CA SER A 221 9.01 -2.50 -4.52
C SER A 221 8.23 -2.67 -3.22
N PHE A 222 7.30 -1.76 -2.91
CA PHE A 222 6.47 -1.85 -1.71
C PHE A 222 5.54 -3.07 -1.78
N CYS A 223 4.90 -3.31 -2.93
CA CYS A 223 4.04 -4.48 -3.10
C CYS A 223 4.78 -5.80 -2.90
N PHE A 224 6.02 -5.92 -3.42
CA PHE A 224 6.84 -7.10 -3.18
C PHE A 224 7.28 -7.24 -1.72
N LEU A 225 7.63 -6.15 -1.04
CA LEU A 225 7.98 -6.20 0.38
C LEU A 225 6.79 -6.55 1.28
N ALA A 226 5.57 -6.22 0.85
CA ALA A 226 4.31 -6.54 1.52
C ALA A 226 3.72 -7.89 1.08
N ASP A 227 4.46 -8.68 0.29
CA ASP A 227 4.03 -9.95 -0.31
C ASP A 227 2.65 -9.89 -1.00
N PHE A 228 2.30 -8.73 -1.56
CA PHE A 228 0.98 -8.43 -2.11
C PHE A 228 -0.20 -8.68 -1.15
N GLU A 229 0.04 -8.84 0.15
CA GLU A 229 -0.99 -9.02 1.17
C GLU A 229 -1.61 -7.67 1.57
N LEU A 230 -2.37 -7.09 0.63
CA LEU A 230 -2.97 -5.76 0.74
C LEU A 230 -4.46 -5.79 1.08
N ARG A 231 -5.03 -6.97 1.36
CA ARG A 231 -6.44 -7.07 1.76
C ARG A 231 -6.61 -6.50 3.16
N VAL A 232 -7.59 -5.62 3.32
CA VAL A 232 -7.89 -4.97 4.59
C VAL A 232 -9.40 -4.93 4.80
N ASP A 233 -9.83 -5.49 5.93
CA ASP A 233 -11.23 -5.50 6.33
C ASP A 233 -11.52 -4.43 7.39
N VAL A 234 -12.81 -4.11 7.59
CA VAL A 234 -13.24 -3.11 8.59
C VAL A 234 -12.81 -3.51 10.01
N SER A 235 -12.89 -4.80 10.35
CA SER A 235 -12.46 -5.30 11.65
C SER A 235 -10.95 -5.11 11.88
N MET A 236 -10.15 -5.34 10.83
CA MET A 236 -8.70 -5.14 10.81
C MET A 236 -8.34 -3.67 11.06
N LEU A 237 -8.98 -2.75 10.34
CA LEU A 237 -8.80 -1.30 10.54
C LEU A 237 -9.18 -0.86 11.96
N THR A 238 -10.27 -1.42 12.51
CA THR A 238 -10.75 -1.04 13.85
C THR A 238 -9.76 -1.50 14.91
N ASN A 239 -9.25 -2.73 14.76
CA ASN A 239 -8.24 -3.28 15.66
C ASN A 239 -6.93 -2.50 15.56
N GLN A 240 -6.53 -2.11 14.35
CA GLN A 240 -5.34 -1.30 14.14
C GLN A 240 -5.46 0.08 14.78
N ALA A 241 -6.58 0.78 14.59
CA ALA A 241 -6.81 2.08 15.22
C ALA A 241 -6.65 2.00 16.75
N ARG A 242 -7.30 1.00 17.38
CA ARG A 242 -7.17 0.73 18.82
C ARG A 242 -5.74 0.39 19.24
N ALA A 243 -4.99 -0.35 18.42
CA ALA A 243 -3.60 -0.68 18.71
C ALA A 243 -2.68 0.56 18.66
N LEU A 244 -2.87 1.41 17.65
CA LEU A 244 -2.12 2.66 17.52
C LEU A 244 -2.38 3.60 18.69
N GLU A 245 -3.63 3.82 19.08
CA GLU A 245 -3.99 4.67 20.22
C GLU A 245 -3.31 4.20 21.51
N LYS A 246 -3.31 2.88 21.77
CA LYS A 246 -2.61 2.30 22.92
C LYS A 246 -1.11 2.53 22.86
N ASN A 247 -0.47 2.28 21.71
CA ASN A 247 0.97 2.44 21.56
C ASN A 247 1.41 3.91 21.74
N VAL A 248 0.60 4.85 21.26
CA VAL A 248 0.87 6.29 21.42
C VAL A 248 0.75 6.71 22.89
N LEU A 249 -0.25 6.21 23.63
CA LEU A 249 -0.41 6.52 25.06
C LEU A 249 0.78 6.03 25.91
N HIS A 250 1.27 4.82 25.68
CA HIS A 250 2.37 4.25 26.49
C HIS A 250 3.73 4.93 26.23
N HIS A 251 3.91 5.57 25.08
CA HIS A 251 5.15 6.28 24.73
C HIS A 251 5.04 7.81 24.82
N GLY A 252 3.84 8.36 25.07
CA GLY A 252 3.60 9.79 25.31
C GLY A 252 4.12 10.29 26.66
N ASP A 253 4.23 9.40 27.65
CA ASP A 253 4.68 9.72 29.01
C ASP A 253 6.20 9.91 29.15
N ILE A 254 6.97 9.75 28.06
CA ILE A 254 8.44 9.91 28.05
C ILE A 254 8.86 11.32 27.55
N ALA A 255 7.91 12.15 27.13
CA ALA A 255 8.18 13.49 26.57
C ALA A 255 7.27 14.60 27.12
N SER A 256 6.99 14.58 28.43
CA SER A 256 6.46 15.74 29.17
C SER A 256 7.49 16.29 30.14
#